data_AF-A0A679IY69-F1
#
_entry.id   AF-A0A679IY69-F1
#
_cell.length_a   1.000
_cell.length_b   1.000
_cell.length_c   1.000
_cell.angle_alpha   90.00
_cell.angle_beta   90.00
_cell.angle_gamma   90.00
#
_symmetry.space_group_name_H-M   'P 1'
#
loop_
_entity.id
_entity.type
_entity.pdbx_description
1 polymer ?
#
loop_
_entity_poly.entity_id
_entity_poly.type
_entity_poly.pdbx_seq_one_letter_code
_entity_poly.pdbx_strand_id
1 'polypeptide(L)'
;MAPTGWLGLTSLGTVHTAISLVAVAAGIWALFRYREITMRTGLGRVFFWTTVLTCLTGFGIFQHGGFGKPHALGIITLVALAAGVLAGRGALFGKFSRYVEAIAFSASFLFHWIPAFTETLTRLPLGAPLLPNADAPALKAITGVLFVLYLVGVGLQIRRLRGGGGAPLSPAPAHAGS
;
A
#
# COMPACT_ATOMS: atom_id res chain seq x y z
N MET A 1 27.79 16.81 3.45
CA MET A 1 26.78 16.32 2.50
C MET A 1 26.63 14.83 2.74
N ALA A 2 25.44 14.34 3.10
CA ALA A 2 25.22 12.90 3.17
C ALA A 2 25.44 12.31 1.76
N PRO A 3 26.06 11.13 1.62
CA PRO A 3 26.24 10.51 0.31
C PRO A 3 24.86 10.33 -0.34
N THR A 4 24.61 11.10 -1.40
CA THR A 4 23.43 10.95 -2.24
C THR A 4 23.67 9.75 -3.15
N GLY A 5 22.87 8.70 -2.97
CA GLY A 5 22.84 7.55 -3.87
C GLY A 5 22.22 7.90 -5.22
N TRP A 6 22.00 6.88 -6.04
CA TRP A 6 21.33 7.01 -7.34
C TRP A 6 20.01 7.80 -7.21
N LEU A 7 19.74 8.71 -8.15
CA LEU A 7 18.58 9.62 -8.20
C LEU A 7 18.44 10.65 -7.04
N GLY A 8 19.50 10.90 -6.27
CA GLY A 8 19.45 11.91 -5.19
C GLY A 8 18.77 11.42 -3.92
N LEU A 9 18.56 10.11 -3.78
CA LEU A 9 18.05 9.48 -2.58
C LEU A 9 19.19 9.22 -1.57
N THR A 10 18.88 9.26 -0.28
CA THR A 10 19.81 8.72 0.73
C THR A 10 19.89 7.20 0.62
N SER A 11 20.89 6.56 1.24
CA SER A 11 20.96 5.09 1.31
C SER A 11 19.68 4.49 1.91
N LEU A 12 19.13 5.14 2.96
CA LEU A 12 17.85 4.75 3.56
C LEU A 12 16.68 4.95 2.58
N GLY A 13 16.64 6.07 1.86
CA GLY A 13 15.61 6.34 0.84
C GLY A 13 15.64 5.35 -0.32
N THR A 14 16.83 4.90 -0.72
CA THR A 14 16.99 3.84 -1.73
C THR A 14 16.42 2.51 -1.26
N VAL A 15 16.77 2.08 -0.05
CA VAL A 15 16.25 0.83 0.55
C VAL A 15 14.73 0.92 0.73
N HIS A 16 14.23 2.03 1.27
CA HIS A 16 12.80 2.29 1.41
C HIS A 16 12.06 2.17 0.07
N THR A 17 12.58 2.81 -0.98
CA THR A 17 11.99 2.77 -2.33
C THR A 17 11.98 1.35 -2.89
N ALA A 18 13.09 0.60 -2.77
CA ALA A 18 13.17 -0.77 -3.23
C ALA A 18 12.14 -1.68 -2.54
N ILE A 19 12.00 -1.58 -1.22
CA ILE A 19 10.99 -2.33 -0.45
C ILE A 19 9.57 -1.93 -0.88
N SER A 20 9.33 -0.63 -1.08
CA SER A 20 8.03 -0.10 -1.54
C SER A 20 7.64 -0.66 -2.91
N LEU A 21 8.60 -0.78 -3.84
CA LEU A 21 8.34 -1.36 -5.16
C LEU A 21 7.93 -2.84 -5.07
N VAL A 22 8.56 -3.61 -4.17
CA VAL A 22 8.13 -5.01 -3.92
C VAL A 22 6.71 -5.04 -3.36
N ALA A 23 6.37 -4.13 -2.43
CA ALA A 23 5.01 -4.02 -1.91
C ALA A 23 4.01 -3.72 -3.03
N VAL A 24 4.27 -2.69 -3.85
CA VAL A 24 3.38 -2.32 -4.97
C VAL A 24 3.22 -3.48 -5.96
N ALA A 25 4.31 -4.14 -6.37
CA ALA A 25 4.26 -5.28 -7.28
C ALA A 25 3.43 -6.45 -6.71
N ALA A 26 3.63 -6.77 -5.42
CA ALA A 26 2.86 -7.81 -4.75
C ALA A 26 1.38 -7.45 -4.63
N GLY A 27 1.05 -6.19 -4.34
CA GLY A 27 -0.32 -5.68 -4.27
C GLY A 27 -1.03 -5.75 -5.63
N ILE A 28 -0.38 -5.29 -6.70
CA ILE A 28 -0.87 -5.40 -8.07
C ILE A 28 -1.17 -6.87 -8.41
N TRP A 29 -0.20 -7.75 -8.20
CA TRP A 29 -0.35 -9.16 -8.55
C TRP A 29 -1.42 -9.86 -7.68
N ALA A 30 -1.51 -9.53 -6.39
CA ALA A 30 -2.58 -10.06 -5.53
C ALA A 30 -3.97 -9.65 -6.04
N LEU A 31 -4.14 -8.38 -6.43
CA LEU A 31 -5.40 -7.89 -7.01
C LEU A 31 -5.71 -8.55 -8.37
N PHE A 32 -4.74 -8.77 -9.25
CA PHE A 32 -5.00 -9.47 -10.50
C PHE A 32 -5.33 -10.96 -10.29
N ARG A 33 -4.54 -11.66 -9.47
CA ARG A 33 -4.65 -13.12 -9.31
C ARG A 33 -5.79 -13.56 -8.41
N TYR A 34 -6.01 -12.84 -7.31
CA TYR A 34 -6.96 -13.20 -6.25
C TYR A 34 -8.14 -12.23 -6.14
N ARG A 35 -8.08 -11.07 -6.82
CA ARG A 35 -9.04 -9.96 -6.74
C ARG A 35 -9.22 -9.39 -5.33
N GLU A 36 -8.32 -9.73 -4.41
CA GLU A 36 -8.23 -9.15 -3.07
C GLU A 36 -6.78 -9.24 -2.57
N ILE A 37 -6.41 -8.30 -1.70
CA ILE A 37 -5.18 -8.39 -0.92
C ILE A 37 -5.57 -8.96 0.45
N THR A 38 -4.90 -10.04 0.85
CA THR A 38 -5.22 -10.74 2.10
C THR A 38 -4.04 -11.57 2.63
N MET A 39 -3.96 -11.68 3.95
CA MET A 39 -3.03 -12.57 4.66
C MET A 39 -3.22 -14.07 4.35
N ARG A 40 -4.34 -14.47 3.73
CA ARG A 40 -4.58 -15.87 3.31
C ARG A 40 -3.75 -16.30 2.10
N THR A 41 -3.08 -15.37 1.41
CA THR A 41 -2.29 -15.67 0.21
C THR A 41 -0.81 -15.38 0.42
N GLY A 42 0.07 -16.00 -0.39
CA GLY A 42 1.49 -15.64 -0.40
C GLY A 42 1.72 -14.17 -0.78
N LEU A 43 1.12 -13.72 -1.88
CA LEU A 43 1.27 -12.33 -2.37
C LEU A 43 0.75 -11.29 -1.37
N GLY A 44 -0.37 -11.54 -0.70
CA GLY A 44 -0.88 -10.61 0.32
C GLY A 44 -0.02 -10.56 1.59
N ARG A 45 0.63 -11.68 1.98
CA ARG A 45 1.63 -11.68 3.06
C ARG A 45 2.88 -10.90 2.68
N VAL A 46 3.36 -11.04 1.44
CA VAL A 46 4.49 -10.25 0.92
C VAL A 46 4.12 -8.77 0.94
N PHE A 47 2.95 -8.40 0.39
CA PHE A 47 2.44 -7.03 0.42
C PHE A 47 2.40 -6.47 1.85
N PHE A 48 1.84 -7.21 2.80
CA PHE A 48 1.73 -6.78 4.20
C PHE A 48 3.10 -6.49 4.81
N TRP A 49 4.02 -7.46 4.79
CA TRP A 49 5.32 -7.30 5.47
C TRP A 49 6.21 -6.25 4.80
N THR A 50 6.21 -6.18 3.47
CA THR A 50 6.96 -5.14 2.75
C THR A 50 6.34 -3.75 2.96
N THR A 51 5.02 -3.63 3.10
CA THR A 51 4.39 -2.36 3.47
C THR A 51 4.71 -1.95 4.90
N VAL A 52 4.73 -2.88 5.86
CA VAL A 52 5.19 -2.59 7.24
C VAL A 52 6.63 -2.06 7.22
N LEU A 53 7.54 -2.77 6.53
CA LEU A 53 8.94 -2.34 6.40
C LEU A 53 9.07 -0.99 5.67
N THR A 54 8.23 -0.73 4.68
CA THR A 54 8.14 0.57 3.99
C THR A 54 7.82 1.68 4.99
N CYS A 55 6.78 1.52 5.81
CA CYS A 55 6.43 2.52 6.82
C CYS A 55 7.56 2.74 7.84
N LEU A 56 8.14 1.65 8.36
CA LEU A 56 9.20 1.72 9.37
C LEU A 56 10.46 2.43 8.84
N THR A 57 10.88 2.10 7.62
CA THR A 57 12.03 2.77 6.98
C THR A 57 11.70 4.22 6.61
N GLY A 58 10.45 4.50 6.23
CA GLY A 58 9.97 5.83 5.87
C GLY A 58 9.99 6.82 7.04
N PHE A 59 9.83 6.34 8.28
CA PHE A 59 9.90 7.19 9.48
C PHE A 59 11.29 7.78 9.74
N GLY A 60 12.35 7.23 9.11
CA GLY A 60 13.69 7.83 9.16
C GLY A 60 13.96 8.87 8.06
N ILE A 61 12.98 9.16 7.19
CA ILE A 61 13.17 10.02 6.01
C ILE A 61 12.56 11.41 6.23
N PHE A 62 13.41 12.39 6.53
CA PHE A 62 13.03 13.77 6.86
C PHE A 62 13.23 14.77 5.71
N GLN A 63 12.82 14.41 4.50
CA GLN A 63 13.05 15.21 3.29
C GLN A 63 12.34 16.58 3.28
N HIS A 64 11.34 16.79 4.16
CA HIS A 64 10.63 18.06 4.31
C HIS A 64 11.01 18.82 5.60
N GLY A 65 12.20 18.55 6.17
CA GLY A 65 12.73 19.29 7.32
C GLY A 65 12.19 18.84 8.68
N GLY A 66 11.42 17.75 8.74
CA GLY A 66 10.88 17.21 9.99
C GLY A 66 9.81 16.14 9.78
N PHE A 67 9.22 15.68 10.89
CA PHE A 67 8.07 14.78 10.86
C PHE A 67 6.89 15.50 10.21
N GLY A 68 6.29 14.90 9.19
CA GLY A 68 5.32 15.59 8.34
C GLY A 68 4.29 14.68 7.68
N LYS A 69 3.61 15.19 6.64
CA LYS A 69 2.53 14.49 5.92
C LYS A 69 2.90 13.04 5.53
N PRO A 70 4.10 12.72 5.01
CA PRO A 70 4.47 11.34 4.68
C PRO A 70 4.54 10.41 5.89
N HIS A 71 4.95 10.93 7.06
CA HIS A 71 5.05 10.13 8.28
C HIS A 71 3.65 9.85 8.86
N ALA A 72 2.77 10.85 8.88
CA ALA A 72 1.38 10.66 9.25
C ALA A 72 0.69 9.62 8.35
N LEU A 73 0.95 9.68 7.03
CA LEU A 73 0.45 8.67 6.09
C LEU A 73 1.00 7.27 6.39
N GLY A 74 2.26 7.15 6.79
CA GLY A 74 2.85 5.89 7.23
C GLY A 74 2.16 5.29 8.47
N ILE A 75 1.83 6.12 9.46
CA ILE A 75 1.05 5.71 10.65
C ILE A 75 -0.35 5.24 10.23
N ILE A 76 -1.05 6.03 9.42
CA ILE A 76 -2.39 5.70 8.92
C ILE A 76 -2.36 4.37 8.14
N THR A 77 -1.29 4.14 7.36
CA THR A 77 -1.10 2.89 6.63
C THR A 77 -0.93 1.70 7.57
N LEU A 78 -0.15 1.83 8.64
CA LEU A 78 0.00 0.77 9.65
C LEU A 78 -1.31 0.47 10.38
N VAL A 79 -2.09 1.51 10.72
CA VAL A 79 -3.43 1.35 11.32
C VAL A 79 -4.37 0.62 10.37
N ALA A 80 -4.37 0.97 9.08
CA ALA A 80 -5.16 0.29 8.07
C ALA A 80 -4.75 -1.19 7.92
N LEU A 81 -3.44 -1.49 7.87
CA LEU A 81 -2.97 -2.88 7.84
C LEU A 81 -3.41 -3.66 9.09
N ALA A 82 -3.29 -3.06 10.28
CA ALA A 82 -3.73 -3.68 11.53
C ALA A 82 -5.24 -3.97 11.51
N ALA A 83 -6.06 -3.00 11.08
CA ALA A 83 -7.49 -3.18 10.89
C ALA A 83 -7.80 -4.33 9.90
N GLY A 84 -7.06 -4.39 8.79
CA GLY A 84 -7.18 -5.46 7.79
C GLY A 84 -6.87 -6.84 8.37
N VAL A 85 -5.80 -6.98 9.14
CA VAL A 85 -5.42 -8.23 9.81
C VAL A 85 -6.47 -8.63 10.86
N LEU A 86 -6.89 -7.70 11.72
CA LEU A 86 -7.88 -7.97 12.76
C LEU A 86 -9.23 -8.38 12.16
N ALA A 87 -9.65 -7.73 11.08
CA ALA A 87 -10.83 -8.11 10.33
C ALA A 87 -10.66 -9.48 9.66
N GLY A 88 -9.52 -9.75 9.01
CA GLY A 88 -9.26 -11.04 8.37
C GLY A 88 -9.22 -12.23 9.32
N ARG A 89 -8.91 -12.01 10.61
CA ARG A 89 -8.97 -13.03 11.67
C ARG A 89 -10.38 -13.26 12.22
N GLY A 90 -11.38 -12.49 11.77
CA GLY A 90 -12.77 -12.60 12.21
C GLY A 90 -13.06 -12.10 13.63
N ALA A 91 -12.09 -11.44 14.28
CA ALA A 91 -12.13 -11.17 15.72
C ALA A 91 -13.03 -9.98 16.12
N LEU A 92 -13.30 -9.02 15.22
CA LEU A 92 -13.91 -7.74 15.60
C LEU A 92 -15.19 -7.35 14.81
N PHE A 93 -15.38 -7.85 13.59
CA PHE A 93 -16.38 -7.29 12.66
C PHE A 93 -17.44 -8.31 12.20
N GLY A 94 -17.47 -9.51 12.78
CA GLY A 94 -18.48 -10.54 12.50
C GLY A 94 -18.67 -10.80 10.99
N LYS A 95 -19.91 -10.73 10.51
CA LYS A 95 -20.27 -10.94 9.09
C LYS A 95 -19.66 -9.93 8.12
N PHE A 96 -19.22 -8.75 8.59
CA PHE A 96 -18.62 -7.71 7.76
C PHE A 96 -17.09 -7.79 7.69
N SER A 97 -16.48 -8.70 8.44
CA SER A 97 -15.03 -8.90 8.53
C SER A 97 -14.32 -8.94 7.17
N ARG A 98 -14.89 -9.66 6.19
CA ARG A 98 -14.28 -9.79 4.86
C ARG A 98 -14.34 -8.50 4.05
N TYR A 99 -15.35 -7.65 4.27
CA TYR A 99 -15.43 -6.33 3.64
C TYR A 99 -14.46 -5.37 4.27
N VAL A 100 -14.38 -5.34 5.61
CA VAL A 100 -13.44 -4.47 6.33
C VAL A 100 -12.00 -4.83 5.97
N GLU A 101 -11.67 -6.13 5.88
CA GLU A 101 -10.35 -6.58 5.41
C GLU A 101 -10.04 -6.06 3.99
N ALA A 102 -10.98 -6.23 3.05
CA ALA A 102 -10.80 -5.80 1.67
C ALA A 102 -10.63 -4.28 1.54
N ILE A 103 -11.45 -3.50 2.26
CA ILE A 103 -11.35 -2.04 2.36
C ILE A 103 -9.97 -1.65 2.90
N ALA A 104 -9.58 -2.20 4.05
CA ALA A 104 -8.39 -1.79 4.77
C ALA A 104 -7.10 -2.11 3.99
N PHE A 105 -6.96 -3.33 3.46
CA PHE A 105 -5.79 -3.69 2.66
C PHE A 105 -5.73 -2.92 1.33
N SER A 106 -6.88 -2.67 0.67
CA SER A 106 -6.91 -1.88 -0.55
C SER A 106 -6.60 -0.40 -0.29
N ALA A 107 -6.98 0.14 0.88
CA ALA A 107 -6.62 1.48 1.31
C ALA A 107 -5.10 1.59 1.56
N SER A 108 -4.51 0.60 2.24
CA SER A 108 -3.05 0.55 2.38
C SER A 108 -2.32 0.48 1.03
N PHE A 109 -2.90 -0.19 0.03
CA PHE A 109 -2.35 -0.20 -1.33
C PHE A 109 -2.48 1.17 -2.02
N LEU A 110 -3.62 1.85 -1.88
CA LEU A 110 -3.80 3.24 -2.34
C LEU A 110 -2.74 4.18 -1.74
N PHE A 111 -2.42 4.02 -0.45
CA PHE A 111 -1.48 4.88 0.25
C PHE A 111 -0.03 4.77 -0.23
N HIS A 112 0.35 3.71 -0.96
CA HIS A 112 1.64 3.66 -1.66
C HIS A 112 1.69 4.59 -2.86
N TRP A 113 0.57 4.76 -3.58
CA TRP A 113 0.53 5.53 -4.81
C TRP A 113 0.63 7.03 -4.57
N ILE A 114 0.09 7.54 -3.46
CA ILE A 114 0.14 8.96 -3.10
C ILE A 114 1.60 9.47 -3.02
N PRO A 115 2.49 8.91 -2.17
CA PRO A 115 3.89 9.30 -2.13
C PRO A 115 4.63 8.89 -3.40
N ALA A 116 4.31 7.76 -4.05
CA ALA A 116 4.96 7.39 -5.29
C ALA A 116 4.83 8.47 -6.37
N PHE A 117 3.60 8.98 -6.61
CA PHE A 117 3.39 10.08 -7.55
C PHE A 117 3.97 11.39 -7.03
N THR A 118 3.79 11.70 -5.74
CA THR A 118 4.30 12.95 -5.16
C THR A 118 5.81 13.05 -5.29
N GLU A 119 6.55 12.04 -4.84
CA GLU A 119 8.01 12.02 -4.90
C GLU A 119 8.51 11.95 -6.35
N THR A 120 7.88 11.16 -7.21
CA THR A 120 8.32 11.05 -8.61
C THR A 120 8.14 12.38 -9.35
N LEU A 121 6.94 12.97 -9.29
CA LEU A 121 6.61 14.16 -10.08
C LEU A 121 7.26 15.44 -9.52
N THR A 122 7.60 15.48 -8.24
CA THR A 122 8.27 16.65 -7.62
C THR A 122 9.80 16.53 -7.58
N ARG A 123 10.37 15.39 -7.97
CA ARG A 123 11.84 15.20 -8.04
C ARG A 123 12.36 14.95 -9.44
N LEU A 124 11.56 14.34 -10.33
CA LEU A 124 12.00 13.94 -11.65
C LEU A 124 11.37 14.79 -12.77
N PRO A 125 12.11 15.02 -13.87
CA PRO A 125 13.56 14.79 -14.01
C PRO A 125 14.41 15.68 -13.10
N LEU A 126 15.61 15.23 -12.75
CA LEU A 126 16.50 15.95 -11.83
C LEU A 126 16.83 17.34 -12.38
N GLY A 127 16.68 18.37 -11.53
CA GLY A 127 16.91 19.77 -11.91
C GLY A 127 15.76 20.43 -12.68
N ALA A 128 14.75 19.67 -13.12
CA ALA A 128 13.56 20.19 -13.77
C ALA A 128 12.30 19.36 -13.41
N PRO A 129 11.84 19.38 -12.15
CA PRO A 129 10.67 18.59 -11.71
C PRO A 129 9.42 18.87 -12.55
N LEU A 130 8.64 17.82 -12.82
CA LEU A 130 7.37 17.96 -13.54
C LEU A 130 6.34 18.80 -12.78
N LEU A 131 6.38 18.80 -11.45
CA LEU A 131 5.51 19.58 -10.59
C LEU A 131 6.31 20.33 -9.53
N PRO A 132 5.89 21.56 -9.17
CA PRO A 132 6.69 22.45 -8.31
C PRO A 132 6.75 21.99 -6.85
N ASN A 133 5.69 21.34 -6.34
CA ASN A 133 5.60 20.87 -4.96
C ASN A 133 4.42 19.90 -4.79
N ALA A 134 4.31 19.32 -3.59
CA ALA A 134 3.27 18.36 -3.21
C ALA A 134 1.84 18.95 -3.16
N ASP A 135 1.69 20.27 -3.16
CA ASP A 135 0.38 20.94 -3.09
C ASP A 135 -0.13 21.38 -4.48
N ALA A 136 0.60 21.04 -5.56
CA ALA A 136 0.22 21.32 -6.94
C ALA A 136 -1.20 20.78 -7.27
N PRO A 137 -2.06 21.57 -7.96
CA PRO A 137 -3.42 21.15 -8.29
C PRO A 137 -3.49 19.82 -9.06
N ALA A 138 -2.51 19.55 -9.92
CA ALA A 138 -2.41 18.30 -10.67
C ALA A 138 -2.24 17.08 -9.74
N LEU A 139 -1.45 17.16 -8.66
CA LEU A 139 -1.30 16.07 -7.69
C LEU A 139 -2.59 15.80 -6.92
N LYS A 140 -3.36 16.85 -6.61
CA LYS A 140 -4.68 16.70 -5.99
C LYS A 140 -5.64 15.98 -6.93
N ALA A 141 -5.64 16.32 -8.22
CA ALA A 141 -6.43 15.64 -9.23
C ALA A 141 -6.02 14.15 -9.39
N ILE A 142 -4.72 13.86 -9.47
CA ILE A 142 -4.18 12.48 -9.52
C ILE A 142 -4.64 11.70 -8.28
N THR A 143 -4.51 12.28 -7.09
CA THR A 143 -4.96 11.65 -5.84
C THR A 143 -6.47 11.38 -5.86
N GLY A 144 -7.26 12.31 -6.37
CA GLY A 144 -8.71 12.12 -6.57
C GLY A 144 -9.03 10.96 -7.51
N VAL A 145 -8.32 10.84 -8.64
CA VAL A 145 -8.47 9.71 -9.57
C VAL A 145 -8.09 8.39 -8.90
N LEU A 146 -6.97 8.34 -8.18
CA LEU A 146 -6.55 7.15 -7.43
C LEU A 146 -7.60 6.74 -6.38
N PHE A 147 -8.21 7.72 -5.70
CA PHE A 147 -9.28 7.46 -4.74
C PHE A 147 -10.53 6.89 -5.41
N VAL A 148 -10.92 7.42 -6.58
CA VAL A 148 -12.03 6.85 -7.37
C VAL A 148 -11.72 5.42 -7.80
N LEU A 149 -10.51 5.13 -8.28
CA LEU A 149 -10.09 3.77 -8.64
C LEU A 149 -10.15 2.82 -7.44
N TYR A 150 -9.73 3.29 -6.27
CA TYR A 150 -9.86 2.55 -5.01
C TYR A 150 -11.33 2.24 -4.69
N LEU A 151 -12.24 3.22 -4.77
CA LEU A 151 -13.68 3.01 -4.52
C LEU A 151 -14.29 2.00 -5.49
N VAL A 152 -13.94 2.09 -6.78
CA VAL A 152 -14.38 1.13 -7.79
C VAL A 152 -13.85 -0.27 -7.46
N GLY A 153 -12.56 -0.41 -7.17
CA GLY A 153 -11.93 -1.69 -6.83
C GLY A 153 -12.57 -2.36 -5.61
N VAL A 154 -12.73 -1.60 -4.52
CA VAL A 154 -13.40 -2.08 -3.30
C VAL A 154 -14.88 -2.40 -3.56
N GLY A 155 -15.59 -1.58 -4.34
CA GLY A 155 -16.98 -1.85 -4.73
C GLY A 155 -17.13 -3.19 -5.46
N LEU A 156 -16.21 -3.49 -6.38
CA LEU A 156 -16.15 -4.78 -7.08
C LEU A 156 -15.82 -5.94 -6.13
N GLN A 157 -14.90 -5.75 -5.20
CA GLN A 157 -14.57 -6.74 -4.16
C GLN A 157 -15.79 -7.06 -3.28
N ILE A 158 -16.48 -6.03 -2.78
CA ILE A 158 -17.66 -6.19 -1.93
C ILE A 158 -18.78 -6.90 -2.72
N ARG A 159 -19.04 -6.50 -3.97
CA ARG A 159 -20.05 -7.16 -4.82
C ARG A 159 -19.76 -8.65 -4.98
N ARG A 160 -18.50 -9.01 -5.25
CA ARG A 160 -18.07 -10.42 -5.35
C ARG A 160 -18.28 -11.17 -4.04
N LEU A 161 -17.88 -10.58 -2.92
CA LEU A 161 -17.98 -11.20 -1.59
C LEU A 161 -19.45 -11.36 -1.15
N ARG A 162 -20.36 -10.48 -1.59
CA ARG A 162 -21.82 -10.63 -1.37
C ARG A 162 -22.42 -11.79 -2.18
N GLY A 163 -21.99 -11.97 -3.43
CA GLY A 163 -22.50 -13.01 -4.33
C GLY A 163 -21.95 -14.42 -4.10
N GLY A 164 -21.47 -14.76 -2.89
CA GLY A 164 -20.89 -16.07 -2.59
C GLY A 164 -19.49 -16.32 -3.17
N GLY A 165 -18.90 -15.34 -3.89
CA GLY A 165 -17.54 -15.42 -4.46
C GLY A 165 -16.40 -15.35 -3.43
N GLY A 166 -16.74 -15.41 -2.14
CA GLY A 166 -15.85 -15.53 -0.99
C GLY A 166 -15.61 -16.98 -0.57
N ALA A 167 -15.78 -17.97 -1.47
CA ALA A 167 -15.26 -19.30 -1.25
C ALA A 167 -13.79 -19.21 -0.79
N PRO A 168 -13.35 -20.01 0.20
CA PRO A 168 -11.99 -19.95 0.71
C PRO A 168 -11.01 -20.04 -0.47
N LEU A 169 -10.12 -19.06 -0.61
CA LEU A 169 -8.96 -19.20 -1.48
C LEU A 169 -8.29 -20.52 -1.05
N SER A 170 -8.26 -21.51 -1.95
CA SER A 170 -7.82 -22.87 -1.63
C SER A 170 -6.60 -22.81 -0.73
N PRO A 171 -6.60 -23.48 0.45
CA PRO A 171 -5.39 -23.62 1.22
C PRO A 171 -4.34 -24.21 0.28
N ALA A 172 -3.12 -23.66 0.29
CA ALA A 172 -1.99 -24.45 -0.17
C ALA A 172 -2.11 -25.83 0.50
N PRO A 173 -1.90 -26.94 -0.23
CA PRO A 173 -2.05 -28.26 0.35
C PRO A 173 -1.27 -28.27 1.65
N ALA A 174 -1.96 -28.57 2.75
CA ALA A 174 -1.27 -28.89 3.98
C ALA A 174 -0.26 -29.97 3.59
N HIS A 175 1.03 -29.70 3.75
CA HIS A 175 2.02 -30.75 3.71
C HIS A 175 1.64 -31.70 4.86
N ALA A 176 0.84 -32.70 4.51
CA ALA A 176 0.71 -33.91 5.27
C ALA A 176 2.05 -34.65 5.12
N GLY A 177 2.69 -34.91 6.24
CA GLY A 177 3.99 -35.55 6.32
C GLY A 177 4.90 -34.73 7.24
N SER A 178 5.40 -35.27 8.34
CA SER A 178 5.44 -36.65 8.86
C SER A 178 5.77 -36.57 10.34
#